data_AF-A0AA42ZBE1-F1
#
_entry.id   AF-A0AA42ZBE1-F1
#
_cell.length_a   1.000
_cell.length_b   1.000
_cell.length_c   1.000
_cell.angle_alpha   90.00
_cell.angle_beta   90.00
_cell.angle_gamma   90.00
#
_symmetry.space_group_name_H-M   'P 1'
#
loop_
_entity.id
_entity.type
_entity.pdbx_description
1 polymer ?
#
loop_
_entity_poly.entity_id
_entity_poly.type
_entity_poly.pdbx_seq_one_letter_code
_entity_poly.pdbx_strand_id
1 'polypeptide(L)'
;MVEDKTSKYQDIIDSRDIIERIDELEADEDRDEDESEELRMLKELQSECEGYAADWHHGEALIRYSYFTEYAQELAEDCGMLTNCTDWPARCIDWEQAANELKVDYTEVDYDGVSYFIR
;
A
#
# COMPACT_ATOMS: atom_id res chain seq x y z
N MET A 1 -6.80 17.71 -13.14
CA MET A 1 -6.57 16.26 -13.19
C MET A 1 -6.48 15.88 -11.73
N VAL A 2 -7.52 15.26 -11.19
CA VAL A 2 -7.46 14.72 -9.84
C VAL A 2 -6.57 13.48 -9.95
N GLU A 3 -5.47 13.45 -9.21
CA GLU A 3 -4.64 12.24 -9.16
C GLU A 3 -5.44 11.16 -8.43
N ASP A 4 -5.70 10.06 -9.13
CA ASP A 4 -6.37 8.88 -8.55
C ASP A 4 -5.39 8.18 -7.61
N LYS A 5 -5.44 8.54 -6.33
CA LYS A 5 -4.53 8.06 -5.28
C LYS A 5 -4.87 6.65 -4.79
N THR A 6 -6.05 6.14 -5.15
CA THR A 6 -6.53 4.82 -4.78
C THR A 6 -6.37 3.80 -5.90
N SER A 7 -5.75 4.20 -7.02
CA SER A 7 -5.52 3.29 -8.14
C SER A 7 -4.70 2.06 -7.74
N LYS A 8 -5.06 0.88 -8.24
CA LYS A 8 -4.27 -0.36 -8.09
C LYS A 8 -2.88 -0.32 -8.72
N TYR A 9 -2.57 0.76 -9.44
CA TYR A 9 -1.26 1.00 -10.02
C TYR A 9 -0.33 1.79 -9.10
N GLN A 10 -0.86 2.35 -8.01
CA GLN A 10 -0.07 3.08 -7.02
C GLN A 10 0.84 2.12 -6.26
N ASP A 11 2.07 2.55 -6.03
CA ASP A 11 3.06 1.77 -5.29
C ASP A 11 2.79 1.78 -3.79
N ILE A 12 2.21 2.87 -3.29
CA ILE A 12 1.77 3.04 -1.90
C ILE A 12 0.38 3.68 -1.90
N ILE A 13 -0.56 3.09 -1.19
CA ILE A 13 -1.91 3.63 -0.99
C ILE A 13 -2.11 3.90 0.50
N ASP A 14 -2.60 5.09 0.86
CA ASP A 14 -3.00 5.41 2.24
C ASP A 14 -4.46 5.00 2.46
N SER A 15 -4.74 4.31 3.57
CA SER A 15 -6.10 3.87 3.90
C SER A 15 -7.10 5.02 4.00
N ARG A 16 -6.68 6.25 4.32
CA ARG A 16 -7.56 7.43 4.34
C ARG A 16 -7.95 7.86 2.94
N ASP A 17 -7.07 7.73 1.95
CA ASP A 17 -7.41 7.99 0.54
C ASP A 17 -8.46 6.96 0.09
N ILE A 18 -8.35 5.68 0.51
CA ILE A 18 -9.37 4.64 0.26
C ILE A 18 -10.72 5.02 0.89
N ILE A 19 -10.72 5.42 2.17
CA ILE A 19 -11.95 5.81 2.88
C ILE A 19 -12.59 7.04 2.19
N GLU A 20 -11.79 8.05 1.84
CA GLU A 20 -12.27 9.25 1.14
C GLU A 20 -12.89 8.90 -0.22
N ARG A 21 -12.25 8.01 -0.99
CA ARG A 21 -12.77 7.55 -2.28
C ARG A 21 -14.06 6.74 -2.13
N ILE A 22 -14.15 5.88 -1.12
CA ILE A 22 -15.38 5.15 -0.79
C ILE A 22 -16.52 6.12 -0.50
N ASP A 23 -16.29 7.12 0.37
CA ASP A 23 -17.30 8.12 0.73
C ASP A 23 -17.74 8.95 -0.49
N GLU A 24 -16.79 9.34 -1.36
CA GLU A 24 -17.08 10.06 -2.60
C GLU A 24 -17.98 9.25 -3.54
N LEU A 25 -17.63 7.98 -3.79
CA LEU A 25 -18.38 7.07 -4.64
C LEU A 25 -19.74 6.66 -4.03
N GLU A 26 -19.88 6.68 -2.70
CA GLU A 26 -21.17 6.45 -2.03
C GLU A 26 -22.09 7.68 -2.08
N ALA A 27 -21.52 8.88 -2.09
CA ALA A 27 -22.27 10.12 -2.20
C ALA A 27 -22.74 10.42 -3.63
N ASP A 28 -22.10 9.84 -4.64
CA ASP A 28 -22.50 9.98 -6.04
C ASP A 28 -23.66 9.04 -6.39
N GLU A 29 -24.85 9.61 -6.64
CA GLU A 29 -26.04 8.87 -7.06
C GLU A 29 -26.06 8.57 -8.57
N ASP A 30 -25.28 9.28 -9.37
CA ASP A 30 -25.22 9.19 -10.85
C ASP A 30 -24.01 8.38 -11.35
N ARG A 31 -23.26 7.78 -10.43
CA ARG A 31 -22.11 6.91 -10.69
C ARG A 31 -22.37 5.83 -11.73
N ASP A 32 -21.37 5.59 -12.56
CA ASP A 32 -21.46 4.58 -13.62
C ASP A 32 -21.15 3.15 -13.12
N GLU A 33 -21.13 2.20 -14.07
CA GLU A 33 -20.88 0.79 -13.77
C GLU A 33 -19.43 0.58 -13.29
N ASP A 34 -18.46 1.27 -13.90
CA ASP A 34 -17.04 1.16 -13.56
C ASP A 34 -16.80 1.70 -12.14
N GLU A 35 -17.36 2.86 -11.81
CA GLU A 35 -17.34 3.47 -10.47
C GLU A 35 -18.03 2.58 -9.41
N SER A 36 -19.08 1.87 -9.83
CA SER A 36 -19.78 0.93 -8.95
C SER A 36 -18.98 -0.32 -8.66
N GLU A 37 -18.24 -0.83 -9.64
CA GLU A 37 -17.29 -1.93 -9.46
C GLU A 37 -16.10 -1.49 -8.60
N GLU A 38 -15.54 -0.30 -8.84
CA GLU A 38 -14.48 0.30 -8.02
C GLU A 38 -14.90 0.37 -6.55
N LEU A 39 -16.08 0.93 -6.25
CA LEU A 39 -16.57 1.00 -4.87
C LEU A 39 -16.64 -0.39 -4.23
N ARG A 40 -17.17 -1.38 -4.95
CA ARG A 40 -17.28 -2.74 -4.42
C ARG A 40 -15.91 -3.30 -4.06
N MET A 41 -14.91 -3.09 -4.91
CA MET A 41 -13.53 -3.55 -4.67
C MET A 41 -12.88 -2.82 -3.49
N LEU A 42 -13.04 -1.49 -3.41
CA LEU A 42 -12.52 -0.71 -2.29
C LEU A 42 -13.15 -1.11 -0.95
N LYS A 43 -14.44 -1.42 -0.94
CA LYS A 43 -15.14 -1.93 0.26
C LYS A 43 -14.69 -3.32 0.68
N GLU A 44 -14.44 -4.20 -0.29
CA GLU A 44 -13.90 -5.54 -0.02
C GLU A 44 -12.49 -5.43 0.57
N LEU A 45 -11.63 -4.62 -0.02
CA LEU A 45 -10.29 -4.32 0.48
C LEU A 45 -10.34 -3.72 1.89
N GLN A 46 -11.20 -2.72 2.14
CA GLN A 46 -11.38 -2.12 3.46
C GLN A 46 -11.77 -3.19 4.49
N SER A 47 -12.77 -4.03 4.18
CA SER A 47 -13.21 -5.08 5.10
C SER A 47 -12.13 -6.10 5.40
N GLU A 48 -11.27 -6.42 4.42
CA GLU A 48 -10.14 -7.32 4.61
C GLU A 48 -9.07 -6.68 5.51
N CYS A 49 -8.68 -5.43 5.20
CA CYS A 49 -7.67 -4.68 5.93
C CYS A 49 -8.08 -4.36 7.38
N GLU A 50 -9.34 -4.03 7.66
CA GLU A 50 -9.84 -3.82 9.03
C GLU A 50 -9.68 -5.07 9.91
N GLY A 51 -9.60 -6.26 9.31
CA GLY A 51 -9.31 -7.51 10.02
C GLY A 51 -7.87 -7.63 10.52
N TYR A 52 -6.94 -6.92 9.88
CA TYR A 52 -5.50 -7.02 10.15
C TYR A 52 -4.93 -5.75 10.80
N ALA A 53 -5.44 -4.57 10.43
CA ALA A 53 -4.99 -3.27 10.91
C ALA A 53 -6.06 -2.61 11.79
N ALA A 54 -5.85 -2.63 13.11
CA ALA A 54 -6.76 -2.02 14.08
C ALA A 54 -6.88 -0.49 13.93
N ASP A 55 -5.86 0.15 13.35
CA ASP A 55 -5.75 1.58 13.12
C ASP A 55 -6.05 1.97 11.65
N TRP A 56 -6.77 1.13 10.90
CA TRP A 56 -7.15 1.42 9.50
C TRP A 56 -7.71 2.84 9.28
N HIS A 57 -8.57 3.33 10.18
CA HIS A 57 -9.17 4.67 10.11
C HIS A 57 -8.18 5.81 10.42
N HIS A 58 -7.00 5.49 10.93
CA HIS A 58 -5.94 6.42 11.30
C HIS A 58 -4.83 6.54 10.26
N GLY A 59 -4.94 5.91 9.08
CA GLY A 59 -3.97 6.02 7.99
C GLY A 59 -2.90 4.95 8.08
N GLU A 60 -3.16 3.85 7.37
CA GLU A 60 -2.27 2.73 7.18
C GLU A 60 -1.77 2.71 5.73
N ALA A 61 -0.50 2.37 5.55
CA ALA A 61 0.12 2.32 4.24
C ALA A 61 0.03 0.91 3.65
N LEU A 62 -0.66 0.78 2.52
CA LEU A 62 -0.68 -0.43 1.71
C LEU A 62 0.45 -0.32 0.69
N ILE A 63 1.42 -1.24 0.75
CA ILE A 63 2.59 -1.23 -0.12
C ILE A 63 2.44 -2.32 -1.17
N ARG A 64 2.54 -1.95 -2.45
CA ARG A 64 2.38 -2.89 -3.55
C ARG A 64 3.48 -3.96 -3.53
N TYR A 65 3.11 -5.22 -3.78
CA TYR A 65 4.06 -6.34 -3.76
C TYR A 65 5.29 -6.10 -4.65
N SER A 66 5.08 -5.61 -5.87
CA SER A 66 6.17 -5.38 -6.83
C SER A 66 7.10 -4.22 -6.45
N TYR A 67 6.64 -3.31 -5.59
CA TYR A 67 7.41 -2.16 -5.10
C TYR A 67 8.07 -2.44 -3.74
N PHE A 68 7.71 -3.55 -3.08
CA PHE A 68 8.10 -3.79 -1.69
C PHE A 68 9.63 -3.81 -1.46
N THR A 69 10.41 -4.22 -2.46
CA THR A 69 11.88 -4.19 -2.38
C THR A 69 12.46 -2.77 -2.44
N GLU A 70 11.83 -1.88 -3.20
CA GLU A 70 12.18 -0.45 -3.24
C GLU A 70 11.73 0.22 -1.94
N TYR A 71 10.51 -0.06 -1.49
CA TYR A 71 10.02 0.39 -0.18
C TYR A 71 10.96 -0.03 0.98
N ALA A 72 11.46 -1.26 1.00
CA ALA A 72 12.39 -1.72 2.04
C ALA A 72 13.71 -0.95 2.04
N GLN A 73 14.18 -0.50 0.86
CA GLN A 73 15.34 0.38 0.72
C GLN A 73 15.04 1.76 1.30
N GLU A 74 13.95 2.39 0.85
CA GLU A 74 13.53 3.71 1.30
C GLU A 74 13.31 3.74 2.82
N LEU A 75 12.64 2.73 3.37
CA LEU A 75 12.42 2.60 4.81
C LEU A 75 13.75 2.53 5.60
N ALA A 76 14.74 1.82 5.06
CA ALA A 76 16.07 1.75 5.66
C ALA A 76 16.84 3.09 5.55
N GLU A 77 16.66 3.85 4.47
CA GLU A 77 17.18 5.21 4.33
C GLU A 77 16.55 6.16 5.36
N ASP A 78 15.22 6.14 5.47
CA ASP A 78 14.45 6.97 6.38
C ASP A 78 14.75 6.68 7.86
N CYS A 79 14.99 5.41 8.20
CA CYS A 79 15.46 5.02 9.54
C CYS A 79 16.92 5.44 9.81
N GLY A 80 17.61 6.03 8.83
CA GLY A 80 18.99 6.45 8.93
C GLY A 80 20.00 5.30 8.90
N MET A 81 19.56 4.08 8.61
CA MET A 81 20.40 2.87 8.59
C MET A 81 21.40 2.87 7.43
N LEU A 82 21.10 3.62 6.37
CA LEU A 82 21.96 3.80 5.20
C LEU A 82 22.79 5.09 5.22
N THR A 83 22.66 5.91 6.28
CA THR A 83 23.44 7.16 6.41
C THR A 83 24.92 6.83 6.57
N ASN A 84 25.75 7.24 5.59
CA ASN A 84 27.18 6.90 5.45
C ASN A 84 27.49 5.47 5.00
N CYS A 85 26.50 4.74 4.48
CA CYS A 85 26.60 3.36 4.02
C CYS A 85 26.36 3.20 2.50
N THR A 86 26.44 4.27 1.70
CA THR A 86 26.30 4.18 0.24
C THR A 86 27.55 3.63 -0.46
N ASP A 87 28.67 3.56 0.26
CA ASP A 87 29.92 2.96 -0.20
C ASP A 87 29.99 1.46 0.11
N TRP A 88 30.94 0.79 -0.53
CA TRP A 88 31.30 -0.59 -0.18
C TRP A 88 31.59 -0.69 1.33
N PRO A 89 31.03 -1.68 2.06
CA PRO A 89 30.30 -2.87 1.59
C PRO A 89 28.77 -2.75 1.55
N ALA A 90 28.18 -1.64 1.98
CA ALA A 90 26.72 -1.56 2.13
C ALA A 90 25.96 -1.45 0.79
N ARG A 91 26.63 -1.08 -0.31
CA ARG A 91 26.11 -1.28 -1.69
C ARG A 91 26.01 -2.76 -2.13
N CYS A 92 26.46 -3.70 -1.30
CA CYS A 92 26.38 -5.15 -1.56
C CYS A 92 25.26 -5.84 -0.79
N ILE A 93 24.36 -5.08 -0.15
CA ILE A 93 23.18 -5.64 0.51
C ILE A 93 22.27 -6.30 -0.53
N ASP A 94 21.83 -7.52 -0.22
CA ASP A 94 20.80 -8.22 -0.97
C ASP A 94 19.43 -7.72 -0.52
N TRP A 95 18.92 -6.72 -1.24
CA TRP A 95 17.64 -6.09 -0.93
C TRP A 95 16.44 -7.00 -1.19
N GLU A 96 16.56 -7.98 -2.08
CA GLU A 96 15.50 -8.97 -2.28
C GLU A 96 15.36 -9.86 -1.03
N GLN A 97 16.49 -10.30 -0.46
CA GLN A 97 16.48 -11.05 0.79
C GLN A 97 16.00 -10.19 1.97
N ALA A 98 16.48 -8.95 2.08
CA ALA A 98 16.04 -8.03 3.14
C ALA A 98 14.53 -7.76 3.08
N ALA A 99 13.99 -7.52 1.89
CA ALA A 99 12.56 -7.34 1.66
C ALA A 99 11.78 -8.61 2.06
N ASN A 100 12.26 -9.81 1.72
CA ASN A 100 11.60 -11.06 2.10
C ASN A 100 11.58 -11.31 3.61
N GLU A 101 12.63 -10.89 4.34
CA GLU A 101 12.62 -10.95 5.80
C GLU A 101 11.65 -9.91 6.40
N LEU A 102 11.64 -8.69 5.85
CA LEU A 102 10.72 -7.63 6.29
C LEU A 102 9.24 -8.00 6.06
N LYS A 103 8.91 -8.70 4.96
CA LYS A 103 7.54 -9.15 4.64
C LYS A 103 6.89 -10.00 5.74
N VAL A 104 7.67 -10.66 6.60
CA VAL A 104 7.13 -11.49 7.67
C VAL A 104 6.30 -10.68 8.68
N ASP A 105 6.60 -9.39 8.83
CA ASP A 105 5.84 -8.46 9.67
C ASP A 105 4.60 -7.88 8.98
N TYR A 106 4.36 -8.19 7.70
CA TYR A 106 3.25 -7.67 6.91
C TYR A 106 2.27 -8.78 6.54
N THR A 107 1.01 -8.39 6.34
CA THR A 107 -0.06 -9.24 5.84
C THR A 107 -0.33 -8.89 4.37
N GLU A 108 -0.44 -9.90 3.52
CA GLU A 108 -0.81 -9.75 2.12
C GLU A 108 -2.34 -9.62 2.00
N VAL A 109 -2.79 -8.65 1.21
CA VAL A 109 -4.18 -8.42 0.85
C VAL A 109 -4.32 -8.28 -0.67
N ASP A 110 -5.48 -8.66 -1.22
CA ASP A 110 -5.76 -8.51 -2.66
C ASP A 110 -6.52 -7.22 -2.94
N TYR A 111 -6.06 -6.48 -3.96
CA TYR A 111 -6.79 -5.35 -4.52
C TYR A 111 -6.91 -5.49 -6.03
N ASP A 112 -8.05 -5.98 -6.50
CA ASP A 112 -8.36 -6.19 -7.92
C ASP A 112 -7.28 -7.04 -8.65
N GLY A 113 -6.88 -8.14 -8.00
CA GLY A 113 -5.84 -9.04 -8.49
C GLY A 113 -4.40 -8.54 -8.33
N VAL A 114 -4.21 -7.40 -7.66
CA VAL A 114 -2.89 -6.85 -7.31
C VAL A 114 -2.66 -7.05 -5.82
N SER A 115 -1.57 -7.73 -5.47
CA SER A 115 -1.20 -7.96 -4.07
C SER A 115 -0.59 -6.71 -3.44
N TYR A 116 -1.11 -6.33 -2.27
CA TYR A 116 -0.59 -5.29 -1.40
C TYR A 116 -0.21 -5.86 -0.03
N PHE A 117 0.70 -5.19 0.66
CA PHE A 117 1.12 -5.52 2.01
C PHE A 117 0.69 -4.43 2.98
N ILE A 118 0.07 -4.83 4.08
CA ILE A 118 -0.36 -3.97 5.20
C ILE A 118 0.22 -4.50 6.51
N ARG A 119 0.40 -3.63 7.50
CA ARG A 119 0.90 -3.98 8.83
C ARG A 119 -0.03 -3.43 9.91
#